data_AF-A0A6A5VJA0-F1
#
_entry.id   AF-A0A6A5VJA0-F1
#
_cell.length_a   1.000
_cell.length_b   1.000
_cell.length_c   1.000
_cell.angle_alpha   90.00
_cell.angle_beta   90.00
_cell.angle_gamma   90.00
#
_symmetry.space_group_name_H-M   'P 1'
#
loop_
_entity.id
_entity.type
_entity.pdbx_description
1 polymer ?
#
loop_
_entity_poly.entity_id
_entity_poly.type
_entity_poly.pdbx_seq_one_letter_code
_entity_poly.pdbx_strand_id
1 'polypeptide(L)'
;MAEDAQNSPFIKHLASSDKRMRDQALASLRAFLSSRTEISELDLLKLWKGLFYCLWMQDKPAHQQALSRSLASLPSALKTPVVLPFLRAFWTTIAREWAQIEALRLDKYLYLIRQYVNASFRFLSANNWAGTKAIEEHGRIVAEIPLNPVDAKVPNGLRFHVLDVWVDELEKVDGEWEVEKRGVLEKVCEPVETLAREGKLKVVRKAAGECLADERLRAWRGQETEKEDADMGDEEDEEWGGIED
;
A
#
# COMPACT_ATOMS: atom_id res chain seq x y z
N MET A 1 19.15 17.58 12.74
CA MET A 1 18.78 16.82 11.52
C MET A 1 17.37 17.13 11.00
N ALA A 2 16.41 17.56 11.84
CA ALA A 2 15.10 18.06 11.38
C ALA A 2 15.16 19.39 10.56
N GLU A 3 16.23 20.17 10.72
CA GLU A 3 16.42 21.45 10.02
C GLU A 3 16.74 21.29 8.51
N ASP A 4 17.35 20.17 8.09
CA ASP A 4 17.81 19.96 6.70
C ASP A 4 16.65 19.77 5.71
N ALA A 5 15.58 19.11 6.12
CA ALA A 5 14.40 18.92 5.27
C ALA A 5 13.53 20.19 5.23
N GLN A 6 13.48 20.98 6.32
CA GLN A 6 12.81 22.29 6.32
C GLN A 6 13.46 23.28 5.33
N ASN A 7 14.77 23.17 5.13
CA ASN A 7 15.55 24.00 4.20
C ASN A 7 15.71 23.42 2.79
N SER A 8 14.96 22.38 2.43
CA SER A 8 15.02 21.77 1.10
C SER A 8 14.01 22.45 0.15
N PRO A 9 14.42 23.47 -0.65
CA PRO A 9 13.50 24.24 -1.50
C PRO A 9 12.75 23.37 -2.51
N PHE A 10 13.33 22.23 -2.91
CA PHE A 10 12.73 21.31 -3.86
C PHE A 10 11.40 20.73 -3.38
N ILE A 11 11.14 20.62 -2.06
CA ILE A 11 9.88 20.05 -1.54
C ILE A 11 8.68 20.88 -2.00
N LYS A 12 8.81 22.22 -2.01
CA LYS A 12 7.76 23.11 -2.50
C LYS A 12 7.57 22.98 -4.02
N HIS A 13 8.66 22.70 -4.74
CA HIS A 13 8.62 22.53 -6.20
C HIS A 13 7.98 21.20 -6.64
N LEU A 14 7.88 20.19 -5.76
CA LEU A 14 7.14 18.95 -6.06
C LEU A 14 5.66 19.21 -6.37
N ALA A 15 5.06 20.23 -5.77
CA ALA A 15 3.67 20.62 -6.01
C ALA A 15 3.50 21.76 -7.03
N SER A 16 4.58 22.14 -7.74
CA SER A 16 4.52 23.20 -8.76
C SER A 16 3.59 22.82 -9.91
N SER A 17 2.91 23.79 -10.51
CA SER A 17 2.14 23.59 -11.75
C SER A 17 3.04 23.31 -12.96
N ASP A 18 4.29 23.78 -12.94
CA ASP A 18 5.27 23.53 -13.99
C ASP A 18 5.87 22.11 -13.89
N LYS A 19 5.63 21.29 -14.92
CA LYS A 19 6.17 19.93 -15.03
C LYS A 19 7.70 19.91 -14.93
N ARG A 20 8.41 20.84 -15.56
CA ARG A 20 9.88 20.87 -15.55
C ARG A 20 10.42 21.10 -14.14
N MET A 21 9.79 22.00 -13.38
CA MET A 21 10.14 22.21 -11.97
C MET A 21 9.89 20.96 -11.14
N ARG A 22 8.77 20.27 -11.36
CA ARG A 22 8.48 19.00 -10.65
C ARG A 22 9.48 17.91 -11.00
N ASP A 23 9.83 17.74 -12.27
CA ASP A 23 10.80 16.74 -12.72
C ASP A 23 12.19 16.99 -12.09
N GLN A 24 12.65 18.25 -12.06
CA GLN A 24 13.90 18.65 -11.42
C GLN A 24 13.85 18.39 -9.90
N ALA A 25 12.75 18.75 -9.24
CA ALA A 25 12.55 18.49 -7.83
C ALA A 25 12.57 16.99 -7.49
N LEU A 26 12.00 16.14 -8.36
CA LEU A 26 12.04 14.69 -8.21
C LEU A 26 13.48 14.14 -8.33
N ALA A 27 14.26 14.69 -9.25
CA ALA A 27 15.68 14.33 -9.39
C ALA A 27 16.50 14.74 -8.16
N SER A 28 16.30 15.96 -7.65
CA SER A 28 16.93 16.43 -6.41
C SER A 28 16.52 15.58 -5.21
N LEU A 29 15.24 15.20 -5.12
CA LEU A 29 14.74 14.33 -4.06
C LEU A 29 15.45 12.97 -4.05
N ARG A 30 15.65 12.34 -5.23
CA ARG A 30 16.38 11.07 -5.32
C ARG A 30 17.80 11.17 -4.77
N ALA A 31 18.54 12.21 -5.17
CA ALA A 31 19.90 12.43 -4.70
C ALA A 31 19.94 12.73 -3.19
N PHE A 32 18.97 13.49 -2.68
CA PHE A 32 18.83 13.74 -1.26
C PHE A 32 18.61 12.44 -0.49
N LEU A 33 17.64 11.64 -0.93
CA LEU A 33 17.23 10.40 -0.25
C LEU A 33 18.32 9.32 -0.24
N SER A 34 19.07 9.14 -1.33
CA SER A 34 20.05 8.05 -1.47
C SER A 34 21.23 8.15 -0.49
N SER A 35 21.53 9.35 0.02
CA SER A 35 22.65 9.56 0.94
C SER A 35 22.29 9.37 2.42
N ARG A 36 21.00 9.44 2.78
CA ARG A 36 20.55 9.50 4.18
C ARG A 36 20.41 8.10 4.79
N THR A 37 20.94 7.93 5.99
CA THR A 37 20.78 6.71 6.82
C THR A 37 19.57 6.78 7.74
N GLU A 38 19.06 7.99 7.99
CA GLU A 38 17.93 8.27 8.85
C GLU A 38 17.23 9.52 8.32
N ILE A 39 15.90 9.54 8.39
CA ILE A 39 15.05 10.69 8.08
C ILE A 39 13.93 10.70 9.11
N SER A 40 13.65 11.86 9.70
CA SER A 40 12.58 11.98 10.70
C SER A 40 11.22 11.64 10.08
N GLU A 41 10.31 11.08 10.88
CA GLU A 41 8.95 10.77 10.44
C GLU A 41 8.25 12.02 9.89
N LEU A 42 8.37 13.15 10.58
CA LEU A 42 7.76 14.41 10.15
C LEU A 42 8.26 14.84 8.77
N ASP A 43 9.54 14.66 8.48
CA ASP A 43 10.10 15.03 7.18
C ASP A 43 9.68 14.05 6.09
N LEU A 44 9.60 12.75 6.38
CA LEU A 44 9.03 11.76 5.49
C LEU A 44 7.56 12.09 5.14
N LEU A 45 6.75 12.51 6.11
CA LEU A 45 5.36 12.93 5.90
C LEU A 45 5.25 14.21 5.06
N LYS A 46 6.14 15.19 5.25
CA LYS A 46 6.21 16.39 4.40
C LYS A 46 6.60 16.03 2.96
N LEU A 47 7.60 15.17 2.80
CA LEU A 47 8.04 14.67 1.50
C LEU A 47 6.90 13.97 0.78
N TRP A 48 6.21 13.05 1.46
CA TRP A 48 5.10 12.33 0.89
C TRP A 48 3.91 13.20 0.53
N LYS A 49 3.63 14.25 1.33
CA LYS A 49 2.65 15.26 0.94
C LYS A 49 3.06 15.95 -0.37
N GLY A 50 4.32 16.32 -0.53
CA GLY A 50 4.84 16.87 -1.79
C GLY A 50 4.69 15.91 -2.98
N LEU A 51 5.05 14.63 -2.79
CA LEU A 51 4.92 13.59 -3.82
C LEU A 51 3.45 13.31 -4.20
N PHE A 52 2.55 13.32 -3.23
CA PHE A 52 1.12 13.19 -3.46
C PHE A 52 0.62 14.30 -4.40
N TYR A 53 0.97 15.56 -4.13
CA TYR A 53 0.59 16.69 -4.99
C TYR A 53 1.36 16.71 -6.32
N CYS A 54 2.56 16.13 -6.39
CA CYS A 54 3.26 15.94 -7.66
C CYS A 54 2.46 15.06 -8.62
N LEU A 55 1.86 13.97 -8.13
CA LEU A 55 0.96 13.12 -8.91
C LEU A 55 -0.39 13.80 -9.14
N TRP A 56 -0.88 14.58 -8.17
CA TRP A 56 -2.12 15.36 -8.30
C TRP A 56 -2.09 16.26 -9.54
N MET A 57 -0.98 16.97 -9.76
CA MET A 57 -0.76 17.90 -10.87
C MET A 57 -0.44 17.21 -12.22
N GLN A 58 -0.50 15.87 -12.30
CA GLN A 58 -0.28 15.14 -13.54
C GLN A 58 -1.60 14.70 -14.17
N ASP A 59 -1.92 15.25 -15.33
CA ASP A 59 -3.20 15.03 -16.01
C ASP A 59 -3.11 14.05 -17.18
N LYS A 60 -1.92 13.89 -17.79
CA LYS A 60 -1.76 13.01 -18.95
C LYS A 60 -1.63 11.54 -18.49
N PRO A 61 -2.49 10.61 -18.94
CA PRO A 61 -2.48 9.22 -18.46
C PRO A 61 -1.11 8.52 -18.55
N ALA A 62 -0.42 8.63 -19.69
CA ALA A 62 0.91 8.05 -19.86
C ALA A 62 1.94 8.62 -18.86
N HIS A 63 1.84 9.91 -18.55
CA HIS A 63 2.72 10.55 -17.56
C HIS A 63 2.33 10.21 -16.12
N GLN A 64 1.04 10.02 -15.83
CA GLN A 64 0.58 9.55 -14.52
C GLN A 64 1.19 8.19 -14.22
N GLN A 65 1.09 7.24 -15.15
CA GLN A 65 1.66 5.92 -14.99
C GLN A 65 3.19 5.95 -14.87
N ALA A 66 3.86 6.73 -15.72
CA ALA A 66 5.32 6.89 -15.64
C ALA A 66 5.75 7.49 -14.30
N LEU A 67 5.02 8.50 -13.81
CA LEU A 67 5.28 9.10 -12.50
C LEU A 67 5.03 8.10 -11.38
N SER A 68 3.92 7.37 -11.37
CA SER A 68 3.64 6.37 -10.33
C SER A 68 4.72 5.29 -10.26
N ARG A 69 5.21 4.79 -11.40
CA ARG A 69 6.37 3.86 -11.45
C ARG A 69 7.64 4.51 -10.92
N SER A 70 7.89 5.77 -11.29
CA SER A 70 9.04 6.56 -10.85
C SER A 70 9.03 6.83 -9.34
N LEU A 71 7.84 7.01 -8.73
CA LEU A 71 7.67 7.13 -7.28
C LEU A 71 7.89 5.78 -6.61
N ALA A 72 7.26 4.71 -7.10
CA ALA A 72 7.39 3.35 -6.54
C ALA A 72 8.80 2.75 -6.69
N SER A 73 9.68 3.34 -7.51
CA SER A 73 11.10 2.98 -7.56
C SER A 73 11.96 3.71 -6.52
N LEU A 74 11.41 4.66 -5.75
CA LEU A 74 12.16 5.37 -4.71
C LEU A 74 12.62 4.44 -3.58
N PRO A 75 11.79 3.54 -3.03
CA PRO A 75 12.21 2.63 -1.95
C PRO A 75 13.51 1.86 -2.25
N SER A 76 13.68 1.36 -3.48
CA SER A 76 14.90 0.63 -3.87
C SER A 76 16.16 1.50 -3.96
N ALA A 77 16.03 2.83 -3.98
CA ALA A 77 17.15 3.76 -3.98
C ALA A 77 17.53 4.25 -2.57
N LEU A 78 16.75 3.89 -1.54
CA LEU A 78 17.01 4.27 -0.15
C LEU A 78 17.95 3.30 0.54
N LYS A 79 18.64 3.77 1.58
CA LYS A 79 19.32 2.87 2.52
C LYS A 79 18.27 2.06 3.29
N THR A 80 18.53 0.78 3.53
CA THR A 80 17.60 -0.18 4.18
C THR A 80 16.88 0.37 5.42
N PRO A 81 17.54 1.08 6.37
CA PRO A 81 16.85 1.59 7.57
C PRO A 81 15.75 2.63 7.29
N VAL A 82 15.78 3.27 6.12
CA VAL A 82 14.83 4.34 5.74
C VAL A 82 13.63 3.80 4.97
N VAL A 83 13.72 2.58 4.41
CA VAL A 83 12.68 2.04 3.52
C VAL A 83 11.34 1.87 4.22
N LEU A 84 11.30 1.16 5.35
CA LEU A 84 10.05 0.93 6.08
C LEU A 84 9.43 2.23 6.64
N PRO A 85 10.20 3.17 7.24
CA PRO A 85 9.68 4.50 7.57
C PRO A 85 9.11 5.26 6.37
N PHE A 86 9.75 5.15 5.21
CA PHE A 86 9.27 5.80 3.98
C PHE A 86 7.97 5.17 3.48
N LEU A 87 7.81 3.85 3.57
CA LEU A 87 6.56 3.14 3.25
C LEU A 87 5.44 3.48 4.26
N ARG A 88 5.76 3.57 5.56
CA ARG A 88 4.82 4.03 6.58
C ARG A 88 4.28 5.42 6.25
N ALA A 89 5.17 6.37 5.93
CA ALA A 89 4.77 7.72 5.56
C ALA A 89 3.93 7.78 4.27
N PHE A 90 4.17 6.88 3.31
CA PHE A 90 3.31 6.70 2.14
C PHE A 90 1.89 6.33 2.56
N TRP A 91 1.73 5.25 3.32
CA TRP A 91 0.41 4.77 3.73
C TRP A 91 -0.33 5.79 4.58
N THR A 92 0.35 6.43 5.54
CA THR A 92 -0.22 7.52 6.35
C THR A 92 -0.73 8.67 5.47
N THR A 93 0.03 9.02 4.43
CA THR A 93 -0.37 10.10 3.52
C THR A 93 -1.55 9.70 2.66
N ILE A 94 -1.54 8.50 2.07
CA ILE A 94 -2.68 8.00 1.26
C ILE A 94 -3.95 7.92 2.09
N ALA A 95 -3.89 7.32 3.29
CA ALA A 95 -5.06 7.19 4.16
C ALA A 95 -5.63 8.57 4.55
N ARG A 96 -4.77 9.54 4.89
CA ARG A 96 -5.18 10.90 5.26
C ARG A 96 -5.82 11.67 4.09
N GLU A 97 -5.23 11.58 2.90
CA GLU A 97 -5.67 12.37 1.74
C GLU A 97 -6.79 11.71 0.93
N TRP A 98 -7.11 10.44 1.19
CA TRP A 98 -8.04 9.63 0.38
C TRP A 98 -9.39 10.32 0.11
N ALA A 99 -10.02 10.88 1.15
CA ALA A 99 -11.34 11.51 1.03
C ALA A 99 -11.33 12.74 0.11
N GLN A 100 -10.16 13.32 -0.16
CA GLN A 100 -10.01 14.46 -1.08
C GLN A 100 -9.81 14.00 -2.53
N ILE A 101 -9.57 12.71 -2.79
CA ILE A 101 -9.35 12.20 -4.15
C ILE A 101 -10.71 12.09 -4.85
N GLU A 102 -10.99 13.06 -5.71
CA GLU A 102 -12.16 13.03 -6.59
C GLU A 102 -12.09 11.87 -7.59
N ALA A 103 -13.25 11.38 -8.05
CA ALA A 103 -13.37 10.22 -8.94
C ALA A 103 -12.46 10.33 -10.19
N LEU A 104 -12.38 11.51 -10.82
CA LEU A 104 -11.53 11.76 -12.01
C LEU A 104 -10.02 11.63 -11.74
N ARG A 105 -9.59 11.61 -10.47
CA ARG A 105 -8.19 11.43 -10.06
C ARG A 105 -7.94 10.08 -9.43
N LEU A 106 -8.96 9.27 -9.17
CA LEU A 106 -8.85 8.05 -8.39
C LEU A 106 -7.90 7.03 -9.05
N ASP A 107 -8.06 6.79 -10.35
CA ASP A 107 -7.30 5.76 -11.08
C ASP A 107 -5.79 5.86 -10.95
N LYS A 108 -5.22 7.08 -11.00
CA LYS A 108 -3.77 7.26 -10.86
C LYS A 108 -3.28 6.96 -9.45
N TYR A 109 -4.10 7.19 -8.43
CA TYR A 109 -3.77 6.84 -7.04
C TYR A 109 -3.98 5.35 -6.78
N LEU A 110 -5.02 4.72 -7.33
CA LEU A 110 -5.16 3.27 -7.32
C LEU A 110 -3.94 2.60 -7.97
N TYR A 111 -3.50 3.11 -9.12
CA TYR A 111 -2.28 2.61 -9.77
C TYR A 111 -1.03 2.85 -8.90
N LEU A 112 -0.88 4.03 -8.28
CA LEU A 112 0.23 4.28 -7.35
C LEU A 112 0.25 3.29 -6.19
N ILE A 113 -0.90 3.03 -5.57
CA ILE A 113 -1.03 2.07 -4.46
C ILE A 113 -0.65 0.68 -4.89
N ARG A 114 -1.14 0.22 -6.05
CA ARG A 114 -0.74 -1.07 -6.64
C ARG A 114 0.79 -1.17 -6.79
N GLN A 115 1.42 -0.12 -7.32
CA GLN A 115 2.87 -0.09 -7.46
C GLN A 115 3.60 -0.09 -6.10
N TYR A 116 3.03 0.50 -5.06
CA TYR A 116 3.62 0.52 -3.72
C TYR A 116 3.46 -0.79 -2.95
N VAL A 117 2.34 -1.50 -3.11
CA VAL A 117 2.19 -2.88 -2.62
C VAL A 117 3.31 -3.75 -3.20
N ASN A 118 3.50 -3.70 -4.53
CA ASN A 118 4.57 -4.44 -5.18
C ASN A 118 5.98 -3.99 -4.76
N ALA A 119 6.22 -2.68 -4.61
CA ALA A 119 7.51 -2.16 -4.14
C ALA A 119 7.85 -2.66 -2.73
N SER A 120 6.87 -2.76 -1.84
CA SER A 120 7.04 -3.34 -0.50
C SER A 120 7.45 -4.80 -0.57
N PHE A 121 6.73 -5.62 -1.36
CA PHE A 121 7.08 -7.03 -1.52
C PHE A 121 8.46 -7.23 -2.15
N ARG A 122 8.80 -6.46 -3.18
CA ARG A 122 10.14 -6.48 -3.79
C ARG A 122 11.23 -6.13 -2.81
N PHE A 123 11.00 -5.16 -1.93
CA PHE A 123 11.95 -4.84 -0.86
C PHE A 123 12.15 -6.02 0.09
N LEU A 124 11.07 -6.67 0.53
CA LEU A 124 11.16 -7.84 1.43
C LEU A 124 11.88 -9.02 0.75
N SER A 125 11.54 -9.32 -0.51
CA SER A 125 12.20 -10.36 -1.31
C SER A 125 13.68 -10.09 -1.54
N ALA A 126 14.07 -8.85 -1.87
CA ALA A 126 15.47 -8.47 -2.05
C ALA A 126 16.32 -8.59 -0.76
N ASN A 127 15.67 -8.69 0.40
CA ASN A 127 16.31 -8.99 1.69
C ASN A 127 16.12 -10.48 2.07
N ASN A 128 16.01 -11.34 1.06
CA ASN A 128 15.84 -12.81 1.10
C ASN A 128 14.65 -13.31 1.90
N TRP A 129 13.65 -12.45 2.20
CA TRP A 129 12.62 -12.74 3.19
C TRP A 129 13.15 -13.13 4.59
N ALA A 130 14.48 -13.20 4.77
CA ALA A 130 15.16 -13.80 5.91
C ALA A 130 15.16 -12.87 7.13
N GLY A 131 14.91 -11.58 6.90
CA GLY A 131 14.67 -10.60 7.96
C GLY A 131 13.25 -10.69 8.48
N THR A 132 12.95 -11.64 9.37
CA THR A 132 11.65 -11.74 10.06
C THR A 132 11.18 -10.39 10.60
N LYS A 133 12.11 -9.59 11.15
CA LYS A 133 11.85 -8.24 11.66
C LYS A 133 11.31 -7.28 10.59
N ALA A 134 11.83 -7.35 9.36
CA ALA A 134 11.38 -6.48 8.28
C ALA A 134 9.96 -6.86 7.80
N ILE A 135 9.67 -8.16 7.73
CA ILE A 135 8.32 -8.66 7.42
C ILE A 135 7.36 -8.27 8.54
N GLU A 136 7.73 -8.46 9.81
CA GLU A 136 6.90 -8.11 10.97
C GLU A 136 6.65 -6.61 11.09
N GLU A 137 7.66 -5.75 10.84
CA GLU A 137 7.46 -4.30 10.79
C GLU A 137 6.60 -3.89 9.60
N HIS A 138 6.80 -4.48 8.42
CA HIS A 138 5.93 -4.24 7.27
C HIS A 138 4.48 -4.67 7.57
N GLY A 139 4.28 -5.86 8.13
CA GLY A 139 2.98 -6.36 8.55
C GLY A 139 2.30 -5.43 9.54
N ARG A 140 3.03 -4.93 10.55
CA ARG A 140 2.54 -3.89 11.48
C ARG A 140 2.12 -2.61 10.76
N ILE A 141 2.93 -2.09 9.84
CA ILE A 141 2.58 -0.90 9.05
C ILE A 141 1.26 -1.13 8.29
N VAL A 142 1.11 -2.29 7.64
CA VAL A 142 -0.08 -2.63 6.86
C VAL A 142 -1.31 -2.79 7.76
N ALA A 143 -1.18 -3.49 8.89
CA ALA A 143 -2.25 -3.69 9.86
C ALA A 143 -2.65 -2.40 10.60
N GLU A 144 -1.72 -1.46 10.78
CA GLU A 144 -2.01 -0.19 11.45
C GLU A 144 -2.69 0.82 10.52
N ILE A 145 -2.37 0.79 9.23
CA ILE A 145 -2.77 1.86 8.30
C ILE A 145 -3.69 1.35 7.18
N PRO A 146 -3.24 0.75 6.06
CA PRO A 146 -4.13 0.45 4.94
C PRO A 146 -5.16 -0.65 5.26
N LEU A 147 -4.83 -1.62 6.12
CA LEU A 147 -5.69 -2.75 6.48
C LEU A 147 -6.11 -2.74 7.96
N ASN A 148 -6.20 -1.55 8.58
CA ASN A 148 -6.65 -1.44 9.95
C ASN A 148 -8.06 -2.02 10.14
N PRO A 149 -8.31 -2.93 11.11
CA PRO A 149 -9.60 -3.61 11.22
C PRO A 149 -10.73 -2.70 11.72
N VAL A 150 -10.44 -1.68 12.52
CA VAL A 150 -11.46 -0.97 13.31
C VAL A 150 -11.44 0.55 13.17
N ASP A 151 -10.32 1.14 12.75
CA ASP A 151 -10.20 2.60 12.64
C ASP A 151 -11.04 3.12 11.46
N ALA A 152 -12.07 3.90 11.78
CA ALA A 152 -12.94 4.54 10.82
C ALA A 152 -12.26 5.65 10.01
N LYS A 153 -11.11 6.17 10.46
CA LYS A 153 -10.30 7.15 9.71
C LYS A 153 -9.59 6.52 8.51
N VAL A 154 -9.36 5.22 8.56
CA VAL A 154 -8.85 4.48 7.40
C VAL A 154 -10.03 4.27 6.44
N PRO A 155 -9.93 4.71 5.17
CA PRO A 155 -11.02 4.57 4.20
C PRO A 155 -11.21 3.13 3.75
N ASN A 156 -12.46 2.67 3.62
CA ASN A 156 -12.74 1.32 3.11
C ASN A 156 -12.29 1.13 1.66
N GLY A 157 -12.39 2.17 0.82
CA GLY A 157 -11.88 2.09 -0.56
C GLY A 157 -10.38 1.79 -0.62
N LEU A 158 -9.60 2.24 0.36
CA LEU A 158 -8.19 1.89 0.48
C LEU A 158 -8.02 0.42 0.85
N ARG A 159 -8.80 -0.08 1.84
CA ARG A 159 -8.78 -1.49 2.24
C ARG A 159 -9.08 -2.40 1.06
N PHE A 160 -10.21 -2.15 0.38
CA PHE A 160 -10.65 -2.94 -0.76
C PHE A 160 -9.58 -2.97 -1.86
N HIS A 161 -9.07 -1.80 -2.27
CA HIS A 161 -8.07 -1.78 -3.33
C HIS A 161 -6.75 -2.46 -2.95
N VAL A 162 -6.32 -2.40 -1.69
CA VAL A 162 -5.13 -3.12 -1.22
C VAL A 162 -5.36 -4.64 -1.26
N LEU A 163 -6.55 -5.11 -0.87
CA LEU A 163 -6.93 -6.51 -0.97
C LEU A 163 -7.00 -6.99 -2.43
N ASP A 164 -7.65 -6.20 -3.31
CA ASP A 164 -7.84 -6.51 -4.73
C ASP A 164 -6.53 -6.75 -5.48
N VAL A 165 -5.46 -6.05 -5.09
CA VAL A 165 -4.14 -6.16 -5.75
C VAL A 165 -3.14 -7.01 -4.98
N TRP A 166 -3.49 -7.50 -3.77
CA TRP A 166 -2.55 -8.14 -2.86
C TRP A 166 -1.86 -9.35 -3.50
N VAL A 167 -2.66 -10.33 -3.94
CA VAL A 167 -2.18 -11.60 -4.50
C VAL A 167 -1.47 -11.37 -5.83
N ASP A 168 -2.05 -10.52 -6.69
CA ASP A 168 -1.47 -10.12 -7.98
C ASP A 168 -0.06 -9.51 -7.85
N GLU A 169 0.14 -8.64 -6.86
CA GLU A 169 1.44 -8.02 -6.66
C GLU A 169 2.42 -8.93 -5.96
N LEU A 170 1.95 -9.87 -5.13
CA LEU A 170 2.76 -10.88 -4.46
C LEU A 170 3.30 -11.91 -5.47
N GLU A 171 2.48 -12.33 -6.43
CA GLU A 171 2.87 -13.22 -7.55
C GLU A 171 4.06 -12.67 -8.35
N LYS A 172 4.12 -11.35 -8.54
CA LYS A 172 5.14 -10.70 -9.39
C LYS A 172 6.53 -10.64 -8.77
N VAL A 173 6.68 -10.95 -7.49
CA VAL A 173 7.94 -10.77 -6.76
C VAL A 173 8.74 -12.06 -6.66
N ASP A 174 8.06 -13.20 -6.70
CA ASP A 174 8.69 -14.50 -6.66
C ASP A 174 7.96 -15.42 -7.63
N GLY A 175 8.70 -15.92 -8.63
CA GLY A 175 8.09 -16.66 -9.75
C GLY A 175 7.46 -17.99 -9.33
N GLU A 176 7.98 -18.60 -8.26
CA GLU A 176 7.44 -19.82 -7.65
C GLU A 176 7.52 -19.71 -6.12
N TRP A 177 6.36 -19.66 -5.47
CA TRP A 177 6.26 -19.72 -4.01
C TRP A 177 6.42 -21.17 -3.56
N GLU A 178 7.68 -21.57 -3.38
CA GLU A 178 8.06 -22.91 -2.92
C GLU A 178 7.65 -23.17 -1.46
N VAL A 179 7.63 -24.45 -1.06
CA VAL A 179 7.18 -24.92 0.25
C VAL A 179 7.96 -24.25 1.40
N GLU A 180 9.24 -23.95 1.18
CA GLU A 180 10.16 -23.31 2.11
C GLU A 180 9.74 -21.87 2.45
N LYS A 181 8.96 -21.22 1.57
CA LYS A 181 8.48 -19.84 1.76
C LYS A 181 7.11 -19.76 2.44
N ARG A 182 6.49 -20.90 2.80
CA ARG A 182 5.18 -20.90 3.50
C ARG A 182 5.19 -20.07 4.77
N GLY A 183 6.21 -20.21 5.62
CA GLY A 183 6.33 -19.42 6.85
C GLY A 183 6.47 -17.90 6.60
N VAL A 184 6.98 -17.50 5.44
CA VAL A 184 7.01 -16.10 5.00
C VAL A 184 5.61 -15.64 4.63
N LEU A 185 4.87 -16.45 3.87
CA LEU A 185 3.49 -16.15 3.47
C LEU A 185 2.56 -16.00 4.67
N GLU A 186 2.68 -16.84 5.69
CA GLU A 186 1.91 -16.70 6.94
C GLU A 186 2.08 -15.30 7.54
N LYS A 187 3.33 -14.82 7.64
CA LYS A 187 3.63 -13.48 8.18
C LYS A 187 3.20 -12.35 7.25
N VAL A 188 3.33 -12.53 5.95
CA VAL A 188 2.92 -11.53 4.96
C VAL A 188 1.39 -11.39 4.98
N CYS A 189 0.64 -12.49 5.11
CA CYS A 189 -0.82 -12.51 5.12
C CYS A 189 -1.46 -12.17 6.47
N GLU A 190 -0.71 -12.18 7.58
CA GLU A 190 -1.20 -11.87 8.93
C GLU A 190 -2.08 -10.59 9.02
N PRO A 191 -1.76 -9.46 8.35
CA PRO A 191 -2.63 -8.29 8.35
C PRO A 191 -3.99 -8.53 7.66
N VAL A 192 -4.01 -9.33 6.60
CA VAL A 192 -5.23 -9.70 5.88
C VAL A 192 -6.09 -10.62 6.74
N GLU A 193 -5.48 -11.59 7.43
CA GLU A 193 -6.15 -12.50 8.36
C GLU A 193 -6.75 -11.77 9.55
N THR A 194 -5.99 -10.84 10.13
CA THR A 194 -6.47 -9.95 11.18
C THR A 194 -7.68 -9.16 10.70
N LEU A 195 -7.63 -8.60 9.48
CA LEU A 195 -8.75 -7.87 8.90
C LEU A 195 -9.98 -8.75 8.65
N ALA A 196 -9.79 -9.99 8.20
CA ALA A 196 -10.85 -10.97 7.99
C ALA A 196 -11.54 -11.37 9.31
N ARG A 197 -10.79 -11.49 10.41
CA ARG A 197 -11.33 -11.85 11.73
C ARG A 197 -11.95 -10.67 12.46
N GLU A 198 -11.27 -9.53 12.48
CA GLU A 198 -11.54 -8.41 13.40
C GLU A 198 -12.13 -7.19 12.69
N GLY A 199 -12.23 -7.22 11.37
CA GLY A 199 -12.78 -6.11 10.57
C GLY A 199 -14.16 -5.69 11.07
N LYS A 200 -14.33 -4.40 11.35
CA LYS A 200 -15.57 -3.84 11.92
C LYS A 200 -16.80 -4.11 11.05
N LEU A 201 -16.65 -4.10 9.73
CA LEU A 201 -17.75 -4.26 8.77
C LEU A 201 -17.71 -5.66 8.14
N LYS A 202 -18.88 -6.31 8.04
CA LYS A 202 -19.03 -7.64 7.42
C LYS A 202 -18.47 -7.66 5.99
N VAL A 203 -18.74 -6.62 5.20
CA VAL A 203 -18.24 -6.49 3.82
C VAL A 203 -16.72 -6.43 3.72
N VAL A 204 -16.05 -5.80 4.70
CA VAL A 204 -14.58 -5.73 4.75
C VAL A 204 -13.99 -7.09 5.13
N ARG A 205 -14.62 -7.78 6.10
CA ARG A 205 -14.22 -9.15 6.47
C ARG A 205 -14.38 -10.12 5.30
N LYS A 206 -15.49 -10.02 4.55
CA LYS A 206 -15.75 -10.83 3.35
C LYS A 206 -14.67 -10.61 2.29
N ALA A 207 -14.36 -9.36 1.94
CA ALA A 207 -13.31 -9.05 0.96
C ALA A 207 -11.92 -9.57 1.40
N ALA A 208 -11.58 -9.47 2.69
CA ALA A 208 -10.34 -10.05 3.21
C ALA A 208 -10.34 -11.59 3.12
N GLY A 209 -11.48 -12.23 3.40
CA GLY A 209 -11.67 -13.67 3.22
C GLY A 209 -11.53 -14.11 1.76
N GLU A 210 -12.10 -13.36 0.81
CA GLU A 210 -11.95 -13.59 -0.63
C GLU A 210 -10.49 -13.48 -1.07
N CYS A 211 -9.75 -12.48 -0.58
CA CYS A 211 -8.31 -12.35 -0.82
C CYS A 211 -7.52 -13.56 -0.30
N LEU A 212 -7.88 -14.10 0.88
CA LEU A 212 -7.24 -15.30 1.44
C LEU A 212 -7.66 -16.59 0.72
N ALA A 213 -8.83 -16.57 0.09
CA ALA A 213 -9.38 -17.70 -0.65
C ALA A 213 -8.90 -17.79 -2.11
N ASP A 214 -8.12 -16.82 -2.61
CA ASP A 214 -7.51 -16.87 -3.94
C ASP A 214 -6.76 -18.18 -4.13
N GLU A 215 -7.09 -18.91 -5.20
CA GLU A 215 -6.56 -20.25 -5.48
C GLU A 215 -5.03 -20.29 -5.50
N ARG A 216 -4.40 -19.24 -6.05
CA ARG A 216 -2.94 -19.12 -6.11
C ARG A 216 -2.36 -19.00 -4.70
N LEU A 217 -2.92 -18.11 -3.89
CA LEU A 217 -2.44 -17.88 -2.52
C LEU A 217 -2.61 -19.13 -1.66
N ARG A 218 -3.75 -19.83 -1.76
CA ARG A 218 -3.98 -21.09 -1.07
C ARG A 218 -2.98 -22.16 -1.48
N ALA A 219 -2.70 -22.30 -2.78
CA ALA A 219 -1.71 -23.23 -3.28
C ALA A 219 -0.31 -22.93 -2.72
N TRP A 220 0.12 -21.67 -2.76
CA TRP A 220 1.42 -21.24 -2.20
C TRP A 220 1.55 -21.52 -0.70
N ARG A 221 0.45 -21.42 0.04
CA ARG A 221 0.39 -21.71 1.48
C ARG A 221 0.21 -23.20 1.82
N GLY A 222 0.04 -24.07 0.82
CA GLY A 222 -0.25 -25.49 1.04
C GLY A 222 -1.62 -25.75 1.66
N GLN A 223 -2.58 -24.86 1.43
CA GLN A 223 -3.97 -24.92 1.90
C GLN A 223 -4.89 -25.53 0.84
N GLU A 224 -4.33 -26.44 0.02
CA GLU A 224 -5.06 -27.25 -0.93
C GLU A 224 -5.77 -28.38 -0.17
N THR A 225 -7.06 -28.20 0.09
CA THR A 225 -7.95 -29.30 0.47
C THR A 225 -9.23 -29.19 -0.32
N GLU A 226 -9.70 -30.37 -0.76
CA GLU A 226 -10.88 -30.63 -1.59
C GLU A 226 -12.02 -29.68 -1.26
N LYS A 227 -12.75 -29.24 -2.30
CA LYS A 227 -13.97 -28.43 -2.23
C LYS A 227 -14.78 -28.77 -0.96
N GLU A 228 -14.53 -28.04 0.11
CA GLU A 228 -15.49 -27.97 1.20
C GLU A 228 -16.57 -27.05 0.64
N ASP A 229 -17.69 -27.69 0.26
CA ASP A 229 -18.96 -27.03 -0.01
C ASP A 229 -19.29 -26.16 1.21
N ALA A 230 -18.82 -24.91 1.18
CA ALA A 230 -19.29 -23.88 2.06
C ALA A 230 -20.67 -23.48 1.54
N ASP A 231 -21.65 -24.30 1.91
CA ASP A 231 -23.04 -23.95 2.06
C ASP A 231 -23.11 -22.77 3.04
N MET A 232 -22.84 -21.58 2.52
CA MET A 232 -23.17 -20.33 3.17
C MET A 232 -24.68 -20.19 3.04
N GLY A 233 -25.39 -20.77 3.99
CA GLY A 233 -26.82 -20.55 4.16
C GLY A 233 -27.11 -19.07 4.05
N ASP A 234 -27.89 -18.73 3.01
CA ASP A 234 -28.55 -17.45 2.87
C ASP A 234 -29.45 -17.26 4.09
N GLU A 235 -28.97 -16.54 5.11
CA GLU A 235 -29.85 -15.86 6.04
C GLU A 235 -30.33 -14.57 5.37
N GLU A 236 -31.59 -14.65 4.97
CA GLU A 236 -32.47 -13.64 4.37
C GLU A 236 -32.12 -12.21 4.82
N ASP A 237 -31.83 -11.35 3.82
CA ASP A 237 -31.81 -9.91 4.00
C ASP A 237 -33.22 -9.45 4.39
N GLU A 238 -33.39 -9.07 5.66
CA GLU A 238 -34.60 -8.43 6.16
C GLU A 238 -34.94 -7.20 5.32
N GLU A 239 -36.18 -7.25 4.86
CA GLU A 239 -36.86 -6.41 3.91
C GLU A 239 -36.83 -4.92 4.30
N TRP A 240 -36.55 -4.12 3.29
CA TRP A 240 -36.49 -2.67 3.27
C TRP A 240 -37.79 -2.05 3.82
N GLY A 241 -37.72 -1.44 5.01
CA GLY A 241 -38.84 -0.72 5.62
C GLY A 241 -39.19 0.53 4.81
N GLY A 242 -40.28 0.42 4.04
CA GLY A 242 -40.86 1.54 3.28
C GLY A 242 -41.17 2.75 4.16
N ILE A 243 -40.99 3.93 3.57
CA ILE A 243 -41.42 5.21 4.13
C ILE A 243 -42.94 5.26 4.01
N GLU A 244 -43.64 5.43 5.14
CA GLU A 244 -45.05 5.83 5.15
C GLU A 244 -45.15 7.36 4.98
N ASP A 245 -46.16 7.77 4.20
CA ASP A 245 -46.48 9.15 3.77
C ASP A 245 -46.68 10.18 4.90
#